data_AF-A0A380GNS7-F1
#
_entry.id   AF-A0A380GNS7-F1
#
_cell.length_a   1.000
_cell.length_b   1.000
_cell.length_c   1.000
_cell.angle_alpha   90.00
_cell.angle_beta   90.00
_cell.angle_gamma   90.00
#
_symmetry.space_group_name_H-M   'P 1'
#
loop_
_entity.id
_entity.type
_entity.pdbx_description
1 polymer ?
#
loop_
_entity_poly.entity_id
_entity_poly.type
_entity_poly.pdbx_seq_one_letter_code
_entity_poly.pdbx_strand_id
1 'polypeptide(L)'
;MNSGQLLTMHSDVVIKKLLQLADKSYKSFLRASNTSYNAEIGTSRYWKAIGSMEQSQFEFNDYMKQLKFMDELTQWSNKLHQDRYKFVEKYDIVMEKYKLS
;
A
#
# COMPACT_ATOMS: atom_id res chain seq x y z
N MET A 1 17.08 -8.68 -24.47
CA MET A 1 16.43 -8.24 -23.21
C MET A 1 15.06 -8.90 -23.14
N ASN A 2 14.78 -9.67 -22.08
CA ASN A 2 13.48 -10.31 -21.88
C ASN A 2 12.61 -9.50 -20.88
N SER A 3 11.34 -9.87 -20.76
CA SER A 3 10.37 -9.20 -19.89
C SER A 3 10.81 -9.16 -18.42
N GLY A 4 11.37 -10.26 -17.90
CA GLY A 4 11.85 -10.34 -16.50
C GLY A 4 13.06 -9.43 -16.23
N GLN A 5 14.00 -9.32 -17.17
CA GLN A 5 15.13 -8.40 -17.08
C GLN A 5 14.67 -6.95 -17.09
N LEU A 6 13.74 -6.59 -17.99
CA LEU A 6 13.18 -5.24 -18.06
C LEU A 6 12.45 -4.87 -16.76
N LEU A 7 11.65 -5.79 -16.20
CA LEU A 7 10.96 -5.60 -14.93
C LEU A 7 11.94 -5.38 -13.77
N THR A 8 13.02 -6.15 -13.72
CA THR A 8 14.06 -6.01 -12.68
C THR A 8 14.83 -4.69 -12.82
N MET A 9 15.08 -4.25 -14.05
CA MET A 9 15.74 -2.97 -14.32
C MET A 9 14.89 -1.77 -13.91
N HIS A 10 13.57 -1.87 -13.93
CA HIS A 10 12.64 -0.77 -13.63
C HIS A 10 11.70 -1.07 -12.45
N SER A 11 12.08 -2.00 -11.57
CA SER A 11 11.24 -2.45 -10.46
C SER A 11 10.91 -1.31 -9.50
N ASP A 12 11.85 -0.38 -9.29
CA ASP A 12 11.70 0.81 -8.46
C ASP A 12 10.49 1.66 -8.83
N VAL A 13 10.19 1.82 -10.12
CA VAL A 13 9.04 2.60 -10.59
C VAL A 13 7.73 1.94 -10.18
N VAL A 14 7.64 0.62 -10.37
CA VAL A 14 6.46 -0.17 -10.00
C VAL A 14 6.27 -0.17 -8.49
N ILE A 15 7.35 -0.44 -7.73
CA ILE A 15 7.33 -0.47 -6.26
C ILE A 15 6.93 0.88 -5.69
N LYS A 16 7.50 1.98 -6.21
CA LYS A 16 7.12 3.34 -5.81
C LYS A 16 5.63 3.58 -6.03
N LYS A 17 5.08 3.15 -7.16
CA LYS A 17 3.66 3.31 -7.45
C LYS A 17 2.79 2.49 -6.50
N LEU A 18 3.18 1.25 -6.20
CA LEU A 18 2.45 0.38 -5.27
C LEU A 18 2.47 0.95 -3.83
N LEU A 19 3.62 1.42 -3.34
CA LEU A 19 3.71 2.07 -2.02
C LEU A 19 2.85 3.33 -1.95
N GLN A 20 2.81 4.14 -3.01
CA GLN A 20 1.93 5.32 -3.09
C GLN A 20 0.45 4.94 -3.01
N LEU A 21 0.05 3.89 -3.73
CA LEU A 21 -1.33 3.43 -3.74
C LEU A 21 -1.74 2.86 -2.38
N ALA A 22 -0.87 2.06 -1.76
CA ALA A 22 -1.05 1.55 -0.41
C ALA A 22 -1.13 2.66 0.64
N ASP A 23 -0.25 3.65 0.60
CA ASP A 23 -0.31 4.80 1.51
C ASP A 23 -1.63 5.57 1.37
N LYS A 24 -2.07 5.79 0.12
CA LYS A 24 -3.34 6.45 -0.17
C LYS A 24 -4.54 5.66 0.36
N SER A 25 -4.58 4.35 0.14
CA SER A 25 -5.69 3.51 0.61
C SER A 25 -5.68 3.40 2.14
N TYR A 26 -4.51 3.32 2.77
CA TYR A 26 -4.40 3.34 4.24
C TYR A 26 -4.90 4.67 4.83
N LYS A 27 -4.49 5.82 4.27
CA LYS A 27 -5.01 7.13 4.67
C LYS A 27 -6.51 7.27 4.42
N SER A 28 -7.04 6.64 3.36
CA SER A 28 -8.47 6.58 3.11
C SER A 28 -9.19 5.78 4.19
N PHE A 29 -8.67 4.62 4.55
CA PHE A 29 -9.17 3.79 5.65
C PHE A 29 -9.21 4.58 6.96
N LEU A 30 -8.12 5.26 7.33
CA LEU A 30 -8.06 6.06 8.58
C LEU A 30 -9.11 7.18 8.60
N ARG A 31 -9.31 7.88 7.48
CA ARG A 31 -10.35 8.94 7.39
C ARG A 31 -11.76 8.37 7.50
N ALA A 32 -12.01 7.24 6.84
CA ALA A 32 -13.30 6.57 6.91
C ALA A 32 -13.57 6.02 8.32
N SER A 33 -12.55 5.44 8.97
CA SER A 33 -12.58 4.99 10.37
C SER A 33 -12.89 6.13 11.34
N ASN A 34 -12.23 7.27 11.18
CA ASN A 34 -12.55 8.44 11.99
C ASN A 34 -13.98 8.94 11.72
N THR A 35 -14.48 8.82 10.49
CA THR A 35 -15.86 9.22 10.15
C THR A 35 -16.89 8.29 10.76
N SER A 36 -16.67 6.97 10.75
CA SER A 36 -17.59 6.01 11.36
C SER A 36 -17.59 6.12 12.88
N TYR A 37 -16.42 6.34 13.50
CA TYR A 37 -16.29 6.54 14.95
C TYR A 37 -17.07 7.77 15.45
N ASN A 38 -17.07 8.86 14.67
CA ASN A 38 -17.76 10.10 15.02
C ASN A 38 -19.22 10.16 14.49
N ALA A 39 -19.71 9.12 13.82
CA ALA A 39 -21.08 9.06 13.34
C ALA A 39 -21.96 8.27 14.30
N GLU A 40 -23.21 8.69 14.46
CA GLU A 40 -24.20 7.87 15.15
C GLU A 40 -24.44 6.57 14.38
N ILE A 41 -24.34 5.45 15.09
CA ILE A 41 -24.49 4.10 14.54
C ILE A 41 -25.88 3.98 13.88
N GLY A 42 -25.92 3.35 12.71
CA GLY A 42 -27.18 3.14 11.98
C GLY A 42 -27.54 4.29 11.02
N THR A 43 -26.88 5.44 11.11
CA THR A 43 -27.09 6.53 10.14
C THR A 43 -26.51 6.19 8.77
N SER A 44 -27.02 6.84 7.72
CA SER A 44 -26.44 6.72 6.37
C SER A 44 -24.96 7.10 6.35
N ARG A 45 -24.56 8.11 7.15
CA ARG A 45 -23.16 8.53 7.28
C ARG A 45 -22.29 7.42 7.86
N TYR A 46 -22.75 6.75 8.91
CA TYR A 46 -22.07 5.61 9.51
C TYR A 46 -21.86 4.49 8.49
N TRP A 47 -22.92 4.03 7.84
CA TRP A 47 -22.82 2.91 6.88
C TRP A 47 -21.98 3.23 5.64
N LYS A 48 -22.04 4.47 5.13
CA LYS A 48 -21.16 4.91 4.03
C LYS A 48 -19.69 4.90 4.45
N ALA A 49 -19.40 5.31 5.69
CA ALA A 49 -18.05 5.29 6.24
C ALA A 49 -17.54 3.85 6.40
N ILE A 50 -18.36 2.94 6.93
CA ILE A 50 -18.01 1.51 7.03
C ILE A 50 -17.70 0.91 5.65
N GLY A 51 -18.56 1.10 4.65
CA GLY A 51 -18.30 0.61 3.29
C GLY A 51 -17.02 1.18 2.69
N SER A 52 -16.72 2.46 2.96
CA SER A 52 -15.48 3.11 2.52
C SER A 52 -14.24 2.53 3.23
N MET A 53 -14.37 2.15 4.51
CA MET A 53 -13.31 1.46 5.24
C MET A 53 -13.04 0.09 4.64
N GLU A 54 -14.08 -0.71 4.42
CA GLU A 54 -13.97 -2.06 3.85
C GLU A 54 -13.30 -2.03 2.48
N GLN A 55 -13.74 -1.12 1.60
CA GLN A 55 -13.13 -0.94 0.29
C GLN A 55 -11.66 -0.53 0.40
N SER A 56 -11.36 0.48 1.22
CA SER A 56 -9.98 0.97 1.38
C SER A 56 -9.05 -0.11 1.96
N GLN A 57 -9.56 -0.94 2.88
CA GLN A 57 -8.83 -2.07 3.45
C GLN A 57 -8.58 -3.16 2.41
N PHE A 58 -9.58 -3.46 1.57
CA PHE A 58 -9.43 -4.41 0.47
C PHE A 58 -8.34 -3.96 -0.51
N GLU A 59 -8.39 -2.70 -0.96
CA GLU A 59 -7.38 -2.13 -1.85
C GLU A 59 -5.97 -2.15 -1.23
N PHE A 60 -5.86 -1.75 0.05
CA PHE A 60 -4.58 -1.82 0.78
C PHE A 60 -3.99 -3.23 0.79
N ASN A 61 -4.81 -4.23 1.12
CA ASN A 61 -4.38 -5.62 1.18
C ASN A 61 -3.97 -6.16 -0.19
N ASP A 62 -4.66 -5.75 -1.26
CA ASP A 62 -4.28 -6.11 -2.63
C ASP A 62 -2.93 -5.53 -3.02
N TYR A 63 -2.68 -4.25 -2.74
CA TYR A 63 -1.37 -3.63 -2.98
C TYR A 63 -0.24 -4.28 -2.16
N MET A 64 -0.52 -4.71 -0.92
CA MET A 64 0.46 -5.47 -0.12
C MET A 64 0.83 -6.80 -0.78
N LYS A 65 -0.15 -7.53 -1.31
CA LYS A 65 0.10 -8.78 -2.06
C LYS A 65 0.95 -8.52 -3.30
N GLN A 66 0.64 -7.46 -4.05
CA GLN A 66 1.42 -7.08 -5.23
C GLN A 66 2.87 -6.69 -4.86
N LEU A 67 3.09 -5.99 -3.74
CA LEU A 67 4.42 -5.67 -3.24
C LEU A 67 5.23 -6.92 -2.88
N LYS A 68 4.59 -7.90 -2.22
CA LYS A 68 5.22 -9.20 -1.91
C LYS A 68 5.61 -9.95 -3.16
N PHE A 69 4.72 -10.03 -4.13
CA PHE A 69 5.01 -10.65 -5.43
C PHE A 69 6.18 -9.96 -6.14
N MET A 70 6.21 -8.62 -6.13
CA MET A 70 7.34 -7.87 -6.66
C MET A 70 8.64 -8.14 -5.90
N ASP A 71 8.57 -8.40 -4.60
CA ASP A 71 9.74 -8.74 -3.78
C ASP A 71 10.27 -10.13 -4.08
N GLU A 72 9.39 -11.12 -4.22
CA GLU A 72 9.77 -12.47 -4.67
C GLU A 72 10.52 -12.41 -6.00
N LEU A 73 10.02 -11.62 -6.96
CA LEU A 73 10.61 -11.49 -8.30
C LEU A 73 11.92 -10.68 -8.33
N THR A 74 11.99 -9.58 -7.57
CA THR A 74 13.05 -8.57 -7.76
C THR A 74 13.97 -8.41 -6.57
N GLN A 75 13.60 -8.99 -5.42
CA GLN A 75 14.33 -8.91 -4.15
C GLN A 75 14.63 -7.45 -3.77
N TRP A 76 13.64 -6.58 -3.95
CA TRP A 76 13.81 -5.13 -3.80
C TRP A 76 13.95 -4.72 -2.34
N SER A 77 13.31 -5.45 -1.41
CA SER A 77 13.40 -5.19 0.03
C SER A 77 14.82 -5.41 0.57
N ASN A 78 15.60 -6.29 -0.06
CA ASN A 78 17.02 -6.51 0.25
C ASN A 78 17.93 -5.40 -0.33
N LYS A 79 17.41 -4.58 -1.23
CA LYS A 79 18.15 -3.54 -1.98
C LYS A 79 17.84 -2.12 -1.51
N LEU A 80 17.18 -1.96 -0.36
CA LEU A 80 16.80 -0.64 0.18
C LEU A 80 17.97 0.32 0.41
N HIS A 81 19.20 -0.20 0.55
CA HIS A 81 20.43 0.59 0.64
C HIS A 81 20.78 1.33 -0.66
N GLN A 82 20.20 0.94 -1.80
CA GLN A 82 20.47 1.55 -3.10
C GLN A 82 19.67 2.85 -3.28
N ASP A 83 20.30 3.86 -3.86
CA ASP A 83 19.71 5.19 -4.09
C ASP A 83 18.35 5.16 -4.79
N ARG A 84 18.16 4.24 -5.72
CA ARG A 84 16.89 4.06 -6.45
C ARG A 84 15.71 3.72 -5.54
N TYR A 85 15.94 3.24 -4.32
CA TYR A 85 14.90 2.89 -3.33
C TYR A 85 14.78 3.88 -2.16
N LYS A 86 15.52 4.99 -2.16
CA LYS A 86 15.41 6.02 -1.09
C LYS A 86 13.98 6.57 -0.90
N PHE A 87 13.13 6.48 -1.92
CA PHE A 87 11.72 6.91 -1.80
C PHE A 87 10.93 6.10 -0.77
N VAL A 88 11.37 4.91 -0.39
CA VAL A 88 10.69 4.00 0.53
C VAL A 88 10.55 4.62 1.92
N GLU A 89 11.50 5.46 2.34
CA GLU A 89 11.49 6.19 3.61
C GLU A 89 10.25 7.09 3.78
N LYS A 90 9.66 7.55 2.68
CA LYS A 90 8.44 8.38 2.70
C LYS A 90 7.15 7.59 3.01
N TYR A 91 7.22 6.27 2.97
CA TYR A 91 6.09 5.36 3.17
C TYR A 91 6.35 4.44 4.36
N ASP A 92 6.90 5.00 5.44
CA ASP A 92 7.26 4.33 6.69
C ASP A 92 6.14 3.43 7.24
N ILE A 93 4.91 3.93 7.35
CA ILE A 93 3.77 3.18 7.86
C ILE A 93 3.46 1.98 6.96
N VAL A 94 3.48 2.18 5.65
CA VAL A 94 3.23 1.10 4.69
C VAL A 94 4.31 0.03 4.81
N MET A 95 5.57 0.44 4.99
CA MET A 95 6.69 -0.48 5.17
C MET A 95 6.64 -1.22 6.51
N GLU A 96 6.17 -0.59 7.57
CA GLU A 96 5.92 -1.26 8.85
C GLU A 96 4.87 -2.36 8.69
N LYS A 97 3.74 -2.04 8.03
CA LYS A 97 2.69 -3.03 7.73
C LYS A 97 3.18 -4.14 6.81
N TYR A 98 3.99 -3.81 5.81
CA TYR A 98 4.58 -4.78 4.90
C TYR A 98 5.44 -5.81 5.64
N LYS A 99 6.26 -5.38 6.60
CA LYS A 99 7.14 -6.26 7.41
C LYS A 99 6.37 -7.18 8.36
N LEU A 100 5.17 -6.78 8.78
CA LEU A 100 4.31 -7.55 9.68
C LEU A 100 3.38 -8.52 8.94
N SER A 101 3.20 -8.33 7.62
CA SER A 101 2.31 -9.14 6.79
C SER A 101 2.94 -10.45 6.39
#